data_AF-A0A291E0G9-F1
#
_entry.id   AF-A0A291E0G9-F1
#
_cell.length_a   1.000
_cell.length_b   1.000
_cell.length_c   1.000
_cell.angle_alpha   90.00
_cell.angle_beta   90.00
_cell.angle_gamma   90.00
#
_symmetry.space_group_name_H-M   'P 1'
#
loop_
_entity.id
_entity.type
_entity.pdbx_description
1 polymer ?
#
loop_
_entity_poly.entity_id
_entity_poly.type
_entity_poly.pdbx_seq_one_letter_code
_entity_poly.pdbx_strand_id
1 'polypeptide(L)'
;MLRILLKITLGLMISPWLYAAPEIYSVLTPQTAIELSWHAFGGTSQAHLDGVTGSLLLDAGNDMHDSISVRIPAATLQASNSLLTYQLQGGLFFDTAHYPSLSFTSSRVVAEGLGHYRIFGLLQVKNVRRAVVLEANMDGDPAAAADKSFISLRATTVISRAAFNMDKFEAVVDDRISIEIKIRARSSQAG
;
A
#
# COMPACT_ATOMS: atom_id res chain seq x y z
N MET A 1 29.86 34.45 -62.04
CA MET A 1 29.34 35.07 -60.81
C MET A 1 27.93 34.51 -60.59
N LEU A 2 27.77 33.41 -59.83
CA LEU A 2 27.31 33.37 -58.42
C LEU A 2 26.01 34.18 -58.25
N ARG A 3 24.85 33.60 -57.88
CA ARG A 3 24.54 33.05 -56.54
C ARG A 3 23.28 32.16 -56.60
N ILE A 4 23.41 30.91 -56.14
CA ILE A 4 22.32 29.97 -55.88
C ILE A 4 21.88 30.21 -54.43
N LEU A 5 20.62 30.60 -54.22
CA LEU A 5 20.05 30.81 -52.89
C LEU A 5 19.43 29.50 -52.39
N LEU A 6 20.16 28.76 -51.56
CA LEU A 6 19.70 27.56 -50.87
C LEU A 6 18.92 27.97 -49.61
N LYS A 7 17.59 27.79 -49.65
CA LYS A 7 16.74 27.98 -48.47
C LYS A 7 16.88 26.76 -47.55
N ILE A 8 17.63 26.91 -46.46
CA ILE A 8 17.72 25.90 -45.39
C ILE A 8 16.57 26.17 -44.43
N THR A 9 15.49 25.41 -44.56
CA THR A 9 14.42 25.39 -43.55
C THR A 9 14.85 24.44 -42.45
N LEU A 10 15.32 24.99 -41.34
CA LEU A 10 15.71 24.24 -40.14
C LEU A 10 14.43 23.84 -39.39
N GLY A 11 14.00 22.58 -39.54
CA GLY A 11 12.90 22.01 -38.79
C GLY A 11 13.31 21.74 -37.34
N LEU A 12 12.80 22.53 -36.41
CA LEU A 12 12.96 22.31 -34.97
C LEU A 12 12.09 21.11 -34.57
N MET A 13 12.67 19.91 -34.56
CA MET A 13 12.06 18.72 -33.95
C MET A 13 12.05 18.92 -32.43
N ILE A 14 10.99 19.54 -31.92
CA ILE A 14 10.68 19.50 -30.49
C ILE A 14 10.14 18.10 -30.26
N SER A 15 10.99 17.16 -29.86
CA SER A 15 10.54 15.85 -29.38
C SER A 15 9.80 16.10 -28.06
N PRO A 16 8.45 16.00 -27.99
CA PRO A 16 7.81 16.02 -26.69
C PRO A 16 8.38 14.83 -25.93
N TRP A 17 8.98 15.09 -24.77
CA TRP A 17 9.19 14.04 -23.78
C TRP A 17 7.81 13.48 -23.49
N LEU A 18 7.52 12.32 -24.08
CA LEU A 18 6.28 11.62 -23.89
C LEU A 18 6.36 10.99 -22.49
N TYR A 19 6.20 11.81 -21.46
CA TYR A 19 5.94 11.29 -20.13
C TYR A 19 4.63 10.50 -20.23
N ALA A 20 4.70 9.22 -19.91
CA ALA A 20 3.52 8.40 -19.82
C ALA A 20 2.58 9.06 -18.80
N ALA A 21 1.32 9.27 -19.17
CA ALA A 21 0.34 9.85 -18.27
C ALA A 21 0.21 8.97 -17.00
N PRO A 22 -0.03 9.56 -15.81
CA PRO A 22 -0.25 8.79 -14.61
C PRO A 22 -1.32 7.71 -14.79
N GLU A 23 -1.01 6.48 -14.38
CA GLU A 23 -1.88 5.33 -14.53
C GLU A 23 -2.58 5.04 -13.20
N ILE A 24 -3.90 4.89 -13.25
CA ILE A 24 -4.73 4.62 -12.08
C ILE A 24 -5.05 3.13 -12.03
N TYR A 25 -4.75 2.51 -10.89
CA TYR A 25 -5.08 1.13 -10.58
C TYR A 25 -6.12 1.07 -9.46
N SER A 26 -7.13 0.24 -9.62
CA SER A 26 -8.13 -0.04 -8.59
C SER A 26 -7.79 -1.34 -7.86
N VAL A 27 -7.81 -1.31 -6.53
CA VAL A 27 -7.55 -2.50 -5.71
C VAL A 27 -8.61 -3.57 -5.98
N LEU A 28 -8.14 -4.79 -6.26
CA LEU A 28 -8.97 -5.98 -6.37
C LEU A 28 -9.18 -6.57 -4.97
N THR A 29 -10.32 -6.24 -4.38
CA THR A 29 -10.65 -6.56 -2.98
C THR A 29 -10.56 -8.06 -2.66
N PRO A 30 -11.10 -8.99 -3.48
CA PRO A 30 -11.02 -10.43 -3.16
C PRO A 30 -9.61 -11.02 -3.30
N GLN A 31 -8.65 -10.28 -3.86
CA GLN A 31 -7.27 -10.71 -4.09
C GLN A 31 -6.27 -9.87 -3.28
N THR A 32 -6.77 -9.18 -2.25
CA THR A 32 -5.96 -8.37 -1.34
C THR A 32 -6.18 -8.83 0.08
N ALA A 33 -5.09 -9.11 0.80
CA ALA A 33 -5.10 -9.64 2.16
C ALA A 33 -4.07 -8.91 3.03
N ILE A 34 -4.40 -8.72 4.32
CA ILE A 34 -3.51 -8.16 5.33
C ILE A 34 -3.42 -9.17 6.48
N GLU A 35 -2.21 -9.56 6.82
CA GLU A 35 -1.89 -10.49 7.91
C GLU A 35 -1.12 -9.75 9.01
N LEU A 36 -1.47 -10.01 10.26
CA LEU A 36 -0.90 -9.45 11.48
C LEU A 36 -0.35 -10.60 12.32
N SER A 37 0.83 -10.42 12.90
CA SER A 37 1.39 -11.38 13.86
C SER A 37 2.17 -10.70 14.98
N TRP A 38 2.10 -11.29 16.17
CA TRP A 38 2.78 -10.80 17.37
C TRP A 38 2.98 -11.93 18.38
N HIS A 39 3.85 -11.74 19.38
CA HIS A 39 3.96 -12.66 20.51
C HIS A 39 3.05 -12.23 21.65
N ALA A 40 2.35 -13.21 22.24
CA ALA A 40 1.49 -13.03 23.40
C ALA A 40 1.46 -14.30 24.24
N PHE A 41 1.49 -14.15 25.57
CA PHE A 41 1.39 -15.26 26.54
C PHE A 41 2.36 -16.42 26.28
N GLY A 42 3.57 -16.13 25.79
CA GLY A 42 4.60 -17.13 25.49
C GLY A 42 4.43 -17.88 24.16
N GLY A 43 3.48 -17.47 23.31
CA GLY A 43 3.27 -18.03 21.97
C GLY A 43 3.03 -16.96 20.89
N THR A 44 2.80 -17.40 19.66
CA THR A 44 2.49 -16.51 18.52
C THR A 44 0.98 -16.37 18.36
N SER A 45 0.52 -15.13 18.27
CA SER A 45 -0.85 -14.77 17.91
C SER A 45 -0.89 -14.17 16.50
N GLN A 46 -2.01 -14.36 15.82
CA GLN A 46 -2.22 -13.91 14.44
C GLN A 46 -3.64 -13.36 14.26
N ALA A 47 -3.77 -12.41 13.34
CA ALA A 47 -5.05 -11.91 12.86
C ALA A 47 -4.94 -11.45 11.41
N HIS A 48 -6.05 -11.40 10.69
CA HIS A 48 -6.12 -10.86 9.34
C HIS A 48 -7.22 -9.81 9.21
N LEU A 49 -7.10 -8.99 8.18
CA LEU A 49 -8.07 -8.00 7.74
C LEU A 49 -8.30 -8.16 6.23
N ASP A 50 -9.56 -8.29 5.86
CA ASP A 50 -10.01 -8.38 4.47
C ASP A 50 -10.79 -7.15 4.04
N GLY A 51 -11.30 -7.14 2.80
CA GLY A 51 -12.20 -6.09 2.32
C GLY A 51 -11.47 -4.78 1.97
N VAL A 52 -10.17 -4.85 1.75
CA VAL A 52 -9.35 -3.69 1.37
C VAL A 52 -9.85 -3.11 0.04
N THR A 53 -10.15 -1.82 0.06
CA THR A 53 -10.56 -1.04 -1.12
C THR A 53 -9.63 0.15 -1.28
N GLY A 54 -9.48 0.65 -2.49
CA GLY A 54 -8.61 1.81 -2.73
C GLY A 54 -8.12 1.90 -4.16
N SER A 55 -7.17 2.82 -4.34
CA SER A 55 -6.52 3.06 -5.62
C SER A 55 -5.04 3.33 -5.46
N LEU A 56 -4.29 3.01 -6.52
CA LEU A 56 -2.90 3.39 -6.70
C LEU A 56 -2.83 4.31 -7.92
N LEU A 57 -2.16 5.44 -7.79
CA LEU A 57 -1.76 6.31 -8.89
C LEU A 57 -0.27 6.10 -9.07
N LEU A 58 0.15 5.72 -10.27
CA LEU A 58 1.56 5.53 -10.58
C LEU A 58 1.96 6.40 -11.77
N ASP A 59 2.99 7.21 -11.59
CA ASP A 59 3.55 8.10 -12.60
C ASP A 59 4.98 7.64 -12.92
N ALA A 60 5.13 6.94 -14.04
CA ALA A 60 6.42 6.43 -14.50
C ALA A 60 7.44 7.55 -14.81
N GLY A 61 6.98 8.80 -14.95
CA GLY A 61 7.81 9.98 -15.18
C GLY A 61 8.25 10.70 -13.91
N ASN A 62 7.54 10.51 -12.79
CA ASN A 62 7.79 11.19 -11.52
C ASN A 62 7.23 10.41 -10.32
N ASP A 63 8.11 9.69 -9.62
CA ASP A 63 7.77 8.91 -8.41
C ASP A 63 7.17 9.75 -7.27
N MET A 64 7.37 11.08 -7.27
CA MET A 64 6.74 11.98 -6.30
C MET A 64 5.23 12.11 -6.48
N HIS A 65 4.69 11.77 -7.66
CA HIS A 65 3.25 11.74 -7.90
C HIS A 65 2.61 10.39 -7.56
N ASP A 66 3.41 9.37 -7.25
CA ASP A 66 2.89 8.07 -6.85
C ASP A 66 2.11 8.20 -5.54
N SER A 67 0.86 7.74 -5.57
CA SER A 67 0.01 7.75 -4.38
C SER A 67 -0.78 6.46 -4.23
N ILE A 68 -0.89 5.99 -3.00
CA ILE A 68 -1.64 4.81 -2.62
C ILE A 68 -2.61 5.27 -1.54
N SER A 69 -3.89 5.02 -1.76
CA SER A 69 -4.93 5.33 -0.78
C SER A 69 -5.83 4.13 -0.62
N VAL A 70 -5.85 3.56 0.59
CA VAL A 70 -6.64 2.37 0.91
C VAL A 70 -7.48 2.57 2.16
N ARG A 71 -8.63 1.90 2.16
CA ARG A 71 -9.57 1.79 3.27
C ARG A 71 -9.77 0.32 3.61
N ILE A 72 -9.63 0.00 4.89
CA ILE A 72 -9.79 -1.34 5.42
C ILE A 72 -11.00 -1.35 6.37
N PRO A 73 -12.07 -2.10 6.09
CA PRO A 73 -13.18 -2.25 7.02
C PRO A 73 -12.72 -2.91 8.32
N ALA A 74 -12.91 -2.28 9.46
CA ALA A 74 -12.43 -2.82 10.73
C ALA A 74 -13.20 -4.08 11.15
N ALA A 75 -14.43 -4.24 10.67
CA ALA A 75 -15.29 -5.39 10.95
C ALA A 75 -14.78 -6.71 10.32
N THR A 76 -13.87 -6.66 9.34
CA THR A 76 -13.27 -7.88 8.75
C THR A 76 -12.15 -8.45 9.61
N LEU A 77 -11.78 -7.77 10.71
CA LEU A 77 -10.75 -8.23 11.62
C LEU A 77 -11.13 -9.58 12.21
N GLN A 78 -10.30 -10.59 11.95
CA GLN A 78 -10.45 -11.93 12.48
C GLN A 78 -9.11 -12.43 13.00
N ALA A 79 -9.08 -12.82 14.27
CA ALA A 79 -7.93 -13.44 14.90
C ALA A 79 -7.99 -14.97 14.82
N SER A 80 -6.93 -15.63 15.28
CA SER A 80 -6.81 -17.09 15.33
C SER A 80 -7.93 -17.82 16.11
N ASN A 81 -8.69 -17.12 16.94
CA ASN A 81 -9.87 -17.64 17.63
C ASN A 81 -10.92 -16.54 17.88
N SER A 82 -12.17 -16.96 18.09
CA SER A 82 -13.32 -16.06 18.24
C SER A 82 -13.25 -15.15 19.46
N LEU A 83 -12.69 -15.61 20.58
CA LEU A 83 -12.54 -14.80 21.78
C LEU A 83 -11.55 -13.65 21.55
N LEU A 84 -10.40 -13.95 20.94
CA LEU A 84 -9.42 -12.93 20.58
C LEU A 84 -9.98 -11.96 19.54
N THR A 85 -10.73 -12.45 18.54
CA THR A 85 -11.44 -11.58 17.59
C THR A 85 -12.38 -10.61 18.31
N TYR A 86 -13.23 -11.12 19.20
CA TYR A 86 -14.16 -10.29 19.97
C TYR A 86 -13.41 -9.24 20.81
N GLN A 87 -12.33 -9.63 21.48
CA GLN A 87 -11.50 -8.72 22.26
C GLN A 87 -10.88 -7.62 21.40
N LEU A 88 -10.23 -7.97 20.29
CA LEU A 88 -9.60 -7.01 19.39
C LEU A 88 -10.61 -6.05 18.76
N GLN A 89 -11.84 -6.52 18.48
CA GLN A 89 -12.89 -5.65 17.95
C GLN A 89 -13.45 -4.68 19.01
N GLY A 90 -13.25 -4.96 20.29
CA GLY A 90 -13.76 -4.15 21.41
C GLY A 90 -13.02 -2.82 21.65
N GLY A 91 -13.58 -2.02 22.56
CA GLY A 91 -13.14 -0.66 22.87
C GLY A 91 -11.68 -0.50 23.34
N LEU A 92 -11.11 -1.55 23.94
CA LEU A 92 -9.72 -1.56 24.40
C LEU A 92 -8.70 -1.60 23.24
N PHE A 93 -9.14 -2.04 22.06
CA PHE A 93 -8.30 -2.21 20.88
C PHE A 93 -8.91 -1.42 19.72
N PHE A 94 -9.39 -2.07 18.66
CA PHE A 94 -9.81 -1.42 17.42
C PHE A 94 -11.13 -0.65 17.54
N ASP A 95 -11.98 -1.00 18.50
CA ASP A 95 -13.27 -0.34 18.75
C ASP A 95 -14.11 -0.18 17.46
N THR A 96 -14.36 -1.32 16.80
CA THR A 96 -14.91 -1.36 15.44
C THR A 96 -16.33 -0.80 15.35
N ALA A 97 -17.04 -0.75 16.47
CA ALA A 97 -18.37 -0.14 16.58
C ALA A 97 -18.32 1.39 16.35
N HIS A 98 -17.30 2.08 16.86
CA HIS A 98 -17.15 3.53 16.71
C HIS A 98 -16.19 3.92 15.57
N TYR A 99 -15.26 3.03 15.23
CA TYR A 99 -14.25 3.24 14.20
C TYR A 99 -14.36 2.13 13.14
N PRO A 100 -15.31 2.23 12.19
CA PRO A 100 -15.63 1.14 11.26
C PRO A 100 -14.57 0.91 10.18
N SER A 101 -13.53 1.74 10.10
CA SER A 101 -12.46 1.59 9.12
C SER A 101 -11.12 2.12 9.58
N LEU A 102 -10.08 1.45 9.11
CA LEU A 102 -8.71 1.96 9.07
C LEU A 102 -8.45 2.58 7.70
N SER A 103 -7.47 3.48 7.61
CA SER A 103 -7.03 4.04 6.33
C SER A 103 -5.52 4.17 6.27
N PHE A 104 -4.96 3.95 5.09
CA PHE A 104 -3.57 4.24 4.80
C PHE A 104 -3.49 5.13 3.56
N THR A 105 -2.67 6.18 3.65
CA THR A 105 -2.40 7.10 2.53
C THR A 105 -0.89 7.28 2.42
N SER A 106 -0.31 6.95 1.27
CA SER A 106 1.11 7.20 1.03
C SER A 106 1.38 8.68 0.80
N SER A 107 2.54 9.13 1.26
CA SER A 107 3.10 10.44 0.95
C SER A 107 4.22 10.36 -0.07
N ARG A 108 4.84 9.19 -0.23
CA ARG A 108 5.93 8.95 -1.17
C ARG A 108 6.11 7.46 -1.44
N VAL A 109 6.35 7.10 -2.69
CA VAL A 109 6.84 5.78 -3.09
C VAL A 109 8.24 5.97 -3.65
N VAL A 110 9.20 5.14 -3.20
CA VAL A 110 10.59 5.22 -3.65
C VAL A 110 10.97 3.87 -4.21
N ALA A 111 11.34 3.81 -5.49
CA ALA A 111 11.91 2.61 -6.08
C ALA A 111 13.33 2.40 -5.56
N GLU A 112 13.63 1.21 -5.04
CA GLU A 112 14.97 0.81 -4.61
C GLU A 112 15.69 -0.06 -5.66
N GLY A 113 15.01 -0.31 -6.79
CA GLY A 113 15.51 -1.15 -7.88
C GLY A 113 15.10 -2.61 -7.74
N LEU A 114 15.25 -3.40 -8.81
CA LEU A 114 14.94 -4.84 -8.85
C LEU A 114 13.50 -5.20 -8.38
N GLY A 115 12.55 -4.27 -8.57
CA GLY A 115 11.16 -4.47 -8.14
C GLY A 115 10.91 -4.25 -6.64
N HIS A 116 11.89 -3.72 -5.91
CA HIS A 116 11.76 -3.29 -4.51
C HIS A 116 11.35 -1.82 -4.41
N TYR A 117 10.54 -1.51 -3.40
CA TYR A 117 9.96 -0.20 -3.14
C TYR A 117 9.88 0.07 -1.65
N ARG A 118 10.19 1.30 -1.26
CA ARG A 118 9.86 1.82 0.06
C ARG A 118 8.69 2.79 -0.04
N ILE A 119 7.59 2.46 0.65
CA ILE A 119 6.36 3.26 0.64
C ILE A 119 6.21 3.95 1.98
N PHE A 120 6.31 5.28 1.98
CA PHE A 120 6.08 6.12 3.14
C PHE A 120 4.62 6.54 3.17
N GLY A 121 3.96 6.43 4.32
CA GLY A 121 2.58 6.85 4.45
C GLY A 121 2.09 7.04 5.86
N LEU A 122 0.85 7.49 5.97
CA LEU A 122 0.13 7.65 7.23
C LEU A 122 -0.87 6.53 7.38
N LEU A 123 -0.69 5.73 8.43
CA LEU A 123 -1.67 4.76 8.90
C LEU A 123 -2.56 5.44 9.94
N GLN A 124 -3.86 5.40 9.72
CA GLN A 124 -4.87 5.79 10.70
C GLN A 124 -5.55 4.55 11.27
N VAL A 125 -5.49 4.42 12.59
CA VAL A 125 -6.25 3.44 13.37
C VAL A 125 -7.02 4.21 14.42
N LYS A 126 -8.35 4.07 14.43
CA LYS A 126 -9.26 4.90 15.23
C LYS A 126 -9.05 6.39 14.93
N ASN A 127 -8.83 7.19 15.96
CA ASN A 127 -8.50 8.62 15.90
C ASN A 127 -6.98 8.90 15.89
N VAL A 128 -6.14 7.86 15.84
CA VAL A 128 -4.68 8.01 15.90
C VAL A 128 -4.07 7.85 14.50
N ARG A 129 -3.22 8.80 14.11
CA ARG A 129 -2.45 8.76 12.86
C ARG A 129 -0.96 8.62 13.16
N ARG A 130 -0.29 7.70 12.48
CA ARG A 130 1.16 7.49 12.59
C ARG A 130 1.78 7.31 11.22
N ALA A 131 2.98 7.86 11.06
CA ALA A 131 3.81 7.56 9.91
C ALA A 131 4.30 6.12 9.99
N VAL A 132 4.20 5.40 8.89
CA VAL A 132 4.73 4.04 8.73
C VAL A 132 5.47 3.94 7.40
N VAL A 133 6.38 2.97 7.33
CA VAL A 133 7.15 2.65 6.13
C VAL A 133 6.85 1.20 5.77
N LEU A 134 6.40 0.97 4.54
CA LEU A 134 6.19 -0.36 4.00
C LEU A 134 7.35 -0.70 3.06
N GLU A 135 7.97 -1.85 3.29
CA GLU A 135 8.97 -2.43 2.38
C GLU A 135 8.22 -3.37 1.44
N ALA A 136 8.15 -3.03 0.16
CA ALA A 136 7.30 -3.68 -0.83
C ALA A 136 8.08 -4.22 -2.03
N ASN A 137 7.65 -5.37 -2.53
CA ASN A 137 8.24 -6.05 -3.68
C ASN A 137 7.13 -6.34 -4.69
N MET A 138 7.40 -6.17 -5.98
CA MET A 138 6.49 -6.68 -7.02
C MET A 138 6.48 -8.21 -7.02
N ASP A 139 5.30 -8.78 -6.82
CA ASP A 139 5.06 -10.22 -6.99
C ASP A 139 4.73 -10.44 -8.49
N GLY A 140 5.64 -11.02 -9.27
CA GLY A 140 5.37 -11.35 -10.67
C GLY A 140 6.54 -11.95 -11.44
N ASP A 141 6.23 -12.88 -12.34
CA ASP A 141 7.11 -13.28 -13.44
C ASP A 141 7.40 -12.04 -14.31
N PRO A 142 8.65 -11.76 -14.73
CA PRO A 142 8.96 -10.67 -15.66
C PRO A 142 8.05 -10.60 -16.90
N ALA A 143 7.50 -11.74 -17.35
CA ALA A 143 6.53 -11.80 -18.43
C ALA A 143 5.15 -11.23 -18.06
N ALA A 144 4.71 -11.37 -16.80
CA ALA A 144 3.49 -10.76 -16.29
C ALA A 144 3.65 -9.24 -16.08
N ALA A 145 4.87 -8.76 -15.82
CA ALA A 145 5.18 -7.33 -15.73
C ALA A 145 5.08 -6.60 -17.09
N ALA A 146 5.06 -7.33 -18.22
CA ALA A 146 4.78 -6.75 -19.53
C ALA A 146 3.30 -6.41 -19.72
N ASP A 147 2.40 -7.10 -19.00
CA ASP A 147 0.97 -6.80 -18.96
C ASP A 147 0.68 -5.77 -17.86
N LYS A 148 0.64 -4.48 -18.25
CA LYS A 148 0.33 -3.36 -17.36
C LYS A 148 -1.11 -3.38 -16.82
N SER A 149 -1.93 -4.36 -17.21
CA SER A 149 -3.31 -4.47 -16.75
C SER A 149 -3.42 -4.77 -15.25
N PHE A 150 -2.39 -5.37 -14.65
CA PHE A 150 -2.41 -5.73 -13.23
C PHE A 150 -1.09 -5.44 -12.51
N ILE A 151 -1.21 -5.09 -11.23
CA ILE A 151 -0.09 -4.97 -10.30
C ILE A 151 -0.34 -5.92 -9.15
N SER A 152 0.69 -6.66 -8.76
CA SER A 152 0.70 -7.42 -7.52
C SER A 152 1.92 -7.01 -6.69
N LEU A 153 1.69 -6.62 -5.44
CA LEU A 153 2.75 -6.23 -4.51
C LEU A 153 2.62 -7.05 -3.23
N ARG A 154 3.77 -7.46 -2.70
CA ARG A 154 3.92 -7.95 -1.33
C ARG A 154 4.64 -6.90 -0.52
N ALA A 155 4.02 -6.41 0.54
CA ALA A 155 4.61 -5.42 1.43
C ALA A 155 4.70 -5.93 2.87
N THR A 156 5.70 -5.46 3.60
CA THR A 156 5.88 -5.77 5.02
C THR A 156 6.18 -4.52 5.82
N THR A 157 5.77 -4.51 7.09
CA THR A 157 6.15 -3.47 8.05
C THR A 157 6.05 -4.01 9.48
N VAL A 158 6.60 -3.27 10.43
CA VAL A 158 6.43 -3.52 11.86
C VAL A 158 5.99 -2.22 12.54
N ILE A 159 4.91 -2.30 13.32
CA ILE A 159 4.38 -1.15 14.08
C ILE A 159 4.42 -1.43 15.58
N SER A 160 4.33 -0.37 16.38
CA SER A 160 4.09 -0.42 17.82
C SER A 160 2.58 -0.31 18.09
N ARG A 161 1.99 -1.23 18.85
CA ARG A 161 0.58 -1.13 19.25
C ARG A 161 0.34 0.01 20.26
N ALA A 162 1.31 0.29 21.12
CA ALA A 162 1.25 1.41 22.05
C ALA A 162 1.20 2.76 21.31
N ALA A 163 1.86 2.88 20.15
CA ALA A 163 1.77 4.08 19.31
C ALA A 163 0.34 4.39 18.83
N PHE A 164 -0.56 3.40 18.84
CA PHE A 164 -1.98 3.51 18.51
C PHE A 164 -2.91 3.44 19.73
N ASN A 165 -2.38 3.64 20.95
CA ASN A 165 -3.11 3.55 22.21
C ASN A 165 -3.77 2.18 22.45
N MET A 166 -3.10 1.11 22.01
CA MET A 166 -3.53 -0.28 22.22
C MET A 166 -2.52 -1.01 23.10
N ASP A 167 -2.22 -0.47 24.28
CA ASP A 167 -1.12 -0.85 25.19
C ASP A 167 -1.50 -1.83 26.32
N LYS A 168 -2.79 -2.22 26.42
CA LYS A 168 -3.26 -3.18 27.44
C LYS A 168 -2.47 -4.50 27.41
N PHE A 169 -2.21 -5.07 28.58
CA PHE A 169 -1.48 -6.33 28.74
C PHE A 169 0.00 -6.28 28.31
N GLU A 170 0.67 -5.12 28.37
CA GLU A 170 2.10 -4.95 28.05
C GLU A 170 3.06 -5.94 28.71
N ALA A 171 2.74 -6.47 29.90
CA ALA A 171 3.57 -7.46 30.58
C ALA A 171 3.59 -8.84 29.89
N VAL A 172 2.62 -9.13 29.02
CA VAL A 172 2.41 -10.47 28.43
C VAL A 172 2.10 -10.43 26.93
N VAL A 173 2.02 -9.25 26.32
CA VAL A 173 1.77 -9.05 24.89
C VAL A 173 2.81 -8.07 24.35
N ASP A 174 3.57 -8.51 23.36
CA ASP A 174 4.61 -7.70 22.72
C ASP A 174 4.03 -6.41 22.14
N ASP A 175 4.83 -5.34 22.17
CA ASP A 175 4.44 -4.08 21.54
C ASP A 175 4.56 -4.13 20.00
N ARG A 176 5.48 -4.96 19.49
CA ARG A 176 5.78 -5.08 18.06
C ARG A 176 4.75 -5.96 17.36
N ILE A 177 4.06 -5.37 16.39
CA ILE A 177 3.12 -6.07 15.49
C ILE A 177 3.73 -6.12 14.10
N SER A 178 4.02 -7.33 13.61
CA SER A 178 4.46 -7.56 12.24
C SER A 178 3.26 -7.60 11.31
N ILE A 179 3.37 -6.94 10.16
CA ILE A 179 2.31 -6.83 9.15
C ILE A 179 2.84 -7.33 7.81
N GLU A 180 2.15 -8.27 7.19
CA GLU A 180 2.34 -8.66 5.78
C GLU A 180 1.10 -8.27 4.98
N ILE A 181 1.30 -7.69 3.80
CA ILE A 181 0.24 -7.20 2.92
C ILE A 181 0.46 -7.81 1.55
N LYS A 182 -0.56 -8.44 1.00
CA LYS A 182 -0.60 -8.84 -0.41
C LYS A 182 -1.68 -8.03 -1.07
N ILE A 183 -1.33 -7.21 -2.06
CA ILE A 183 -2.27 -6.36 -2.77
C ILE A 183 -2.22 -6.67 -4.24
N ARG A 184 -3.40 -6.79 -4.84
CA ARG A 184 -3.56 -6.88 -6.28
C ARG A 184 -4.43 -5.73 -6.75
N ALA A 185 -4.02 -5.06 -7.83
CA ALA A 185 -4.76 -3.95 -8.40
C ALA A 185 -4.84 -4.08 -9.92
N ARG A 186 -5.89 -3.53 -10.53
CA ARG A 186 -6.12 -3.57 -11.98
C ARG A 186 -6.13 -2.16 -12.56
N SER A 187 -5.47 -1.96 -13.69
CA SER A 187 -5.48 -0.70 -14.42
C SER A 187 -6.90 -0.31 -14.81
N SER A 188 -7.23 0.96 -14.62
CA SER A 188 -8.53 1.51 -15.02
C SER A 188 -8.71 1.59 -16.54
N GLN A 189 -7.64 1.41 -17.33
CA GLN A 189 -7.68 1.45 -18.79
C GLN A 189 -7.83 0.06 -19.43
N ALA A 190 -7.77 -1.02 -18.65
CA ALA A 190 -7.89 -2.41 -19.14
C ALA A 190 -9.37 -2.85 -19.27
N GLY A 191 -10.18 -2.07 -19.99
CA GLY A 191 -11.61 -2.29 -20.22
C GLY A 191 -11.97 -2.45 -21.68
#